data_AF-A0A7V9VAW3-F1
#
_entry.id   AF-A0A7V9VAW3-F1
#
_cell.length_a   1.000
_cell.length_b   1.000
_cell.length_c   1.000
_cell.angle_alpha   90.00
_cell.angle_beta   90.00
_cell.angle_gamma   90.00
#
_symmetry.space_group_name_H-M   'P 1'
#
loop_
_entity.id
_entity.type
_entity.pdbx_description
1 polymer ?
#
loop_
_entity_poly.entity_id
_entity_poly.type
_entity_poly.pdbx_seq_one_letter_code
_entity_poly.pdbx_strand_id
1 'polypeptide(L)'
;MTADLVPFVPGWGPIPVDSDAEVGALIDLWVPAAEDWRDRERRVGRTRDGRTTLTLIVAGRETAFDTTSYAGSVALLRGETDTTATMDVVARRAQAFSAENPPHHPGSVARFPVPSERYSRSIEVPLPVVAIDRGKRGLYAPPRVALLSWPAAEPAGIGEFPGFAPGAWPPPRLGDWPPASLGSVSPRGLQAAVARFSACWVRILDAALSGRLDNVSPWDREHARALRQLLDPPRMAAAYRGLNPGFDDWLSSGQ
;
A
#
# COMPACT_ATOMS: atom_id res chain seq x y z
N MET A 1 2.28 -14.35 -22.77
CA MET A 1 1.05 -13.69 -22.32
C MET A 1 1.31 -13.12 -20.94
N THR A 2 1.55 -11.82 -20.84
CA THR A 2 1.59 -11.07 -19.58
C THR A 2 0.17 -11.00 -19.06
N ALA A 3 -0.09 -11.57 -17.88
CA ALA A 3 -1.36 -11.36 -17.21
C ALA A 3 -1.37 -9.91 -16.73
N ASP A 4 -2.20 -9.08 -17.37
CA ASP A 4 -2.42 -7.70 -16.95
C ASP A 4 -2.87 -7.71 -15.48
N LEU A 5 -2.17 -6.88 -14.71
CA LEU A 5 -2.32 -6.82 -13.27
C LEU A 5 -3.65 -6.18 -12.95
N VAL A 6 -4.46 -6.96 -12.25
CA VAL A 6 -5.71 -6.57 -11.61
C VAL A 6 -6.90 -6.54 -12.58
N PRO A 7 -7.90 -7.43 -12.40
CA PRO A 7 -9.17 -7.40 -13.14
C PRO A 7 -10.07 -6.30 -12.57
N PHE A 8 -9.55 -5.09 -12.44
CA PHE A 8 -10.32 -3.96 -11.97
C PHE A 8 -10.79 -3.16 -13.18
N VAL A 9 -11.89 -3.62 -13.78
CA VAL A 9 -12.60 -2.83 -14.78
C VAL A 9 -13.57 -1.91 -14.04
N PRO A 10 -13.50 -0.59 -14.22
CA PRO A 10 -14.37 0.34 -13.49
C PRO A 10 -15.84 0.15 -13.86
N GLY A 11 -16.63 -0.36 -12.92
CA GLY A 11 -18.10 -0.30 -12.95
C GLY A 11 -18.68 0.83 -12.10
N TRP A 12 -17.86 1.51 -11.29
CA TRP A 12 -18.28 2.32 -10.15
C TRP A 12 -17.83 3.79 -10.28
N GLY A 13 -18.27 4.47 -11.35
CA GLY A 13 -18.08 5.91 -11.51
C GLY A 13 -16.61 6.38 -11.59
N PRO A 14 -16.37 7.69 -11.41
CA PRO A 14 -15.02 8.27 -11.46
C PRO A 14 -14.12 7.78 -10.31
N ILE A 15 -12.85 7.53 -10.62
CA ILE A 15 -11.89 6.91 -9.68
C ILE A 15 -11.13 8.02 -8.94
N PRO A 16 -11.17 8.07 -7.60
CA PRO A 16 -10.49 9.12 -6.86
C PRO A 16 -8.97 9.02 -6.98
N VAL A 17 -8.36 10.16 -7.30
CA VAL A 17 -6.91 10.34 -7.42
C VAL A 17 -6.48 11.70 -6.87
N ASP A 18 -5.31 11.73 -6.25
CA ASP A 18 -4.74 12.92 -5.61
C ASP A 18 -3.52 13.47 -6.33
N SER A 19 -3.02 12.81 -7.39
CA SER A 19 -1.84 13.25 -8.13
C SER A 19 -1.78 12.73 -9.56
N ASP A 20 -0.99 13.40 -10.41
CA ASP A 20 -0.63 12.89 -11.74
C ASP A 20 0.16 11.58 -11.69
N ALA A 21 0.97 11.39 -10.63
CA ALA A 21 1.71 10.16 -10.41
C ALA A 21 0.75 8.97 -10.17
N GLU A 22 -0.33 9.20 -9.43
CA GLU A 22 -1.36 8.20 -9.17
C GLU A 22 -2.16 7.87 -10.44
N VAL A 23 -2.51 8.89 -11.24
CA VAL A 23 -3.11 8.67 -12.57
C VAL A 23 -2.18 7.85 -13.46
N GLY A 24 -0.89 8.20 -13.50
CA GLY A 24 0.13 7.44 -14.23
C GLY A 24 0.23 5.98 -13.77
N ALA A 25 0.22 5.74 -12.47
CA ALA A 25 0.25 4.40 -11.89
C ALA A 25 -1.00 3.58 -12.25
N LEU A 26 -2.20 4.17 -12.20
CA LEU A 26 -3.43 3.47 -12.58
C LEU A 26 -3.45 3.11 -14.07
N ILE A 27 -2.97 4.01 -14.93
CA ILE A 27 -2.80 3.72 -16.35
C ILE A 27 -1.79 2.57 -16.55
N ASP A 28 -0.65 2.60 -15.87
CA ASP A 28 0.37 1.56 -15.97
C ASP A 28 -0.11 0.19 -15.45
N LEU A 29 -1.11 0.18 -14.57
CA LEU A 29 -1.76 -1.03 -14.09
C LEU A 29 -2.80 -1.57 -15.08
N TRP A 30 -3.58 -0.69 -15.72
CA TRP A 30 -4.74 -1.10 -16.53
C TRP A 30 -4.50 -1.18 -18.03
N VAL A 31 -3.58 -0.38 -18.56
CA VAL A 31 -3.29 -0.35 -19.99
C VAL A 31 -2.25 -1.43 -20.25
N PRO A 32 -2.56 -2.46 -21.05
CA PRO A 32 -1.60 -3.48 -21.40
C PRO A 32 -0.32 -2.84 -21.92
N ALA A 33 0.84 -3.33 -21.49
CA ALA A 33 2.13 -2.78 -21.91
C ALA A 33 2.35 -2.79 -23.43
N ALA A 34 1.53 -3.55 -24.17
CA ALA A 34 1.55 -3.68 -25.63
C ALA A 34 0.71 -2.61 -26.36
N GLU A 35 -0.15 -1.85 -25.68
CA GLU A 35 -0.92 -0.78 -26.31
C GLU A 35 -0.08 0.50 -26.38
N ASP A 36 0.03 1.05 -27.59
CA ASP A 36 0.88 2.21 -27.84
C ASP A 36 0.27 3.44 -27.15
N TRP A 37 1.07 4.12 -26.33
CA TRP A 37 0.63 5.25 -25.48
C TRP A 37 0.20 6.48 -26.29
N ARG A 38 0.24 6.41 -27.62
CA ARG A 38 0.07 7.50 -28.56
C ARG A 38 -1.40 7.85 -28.81
N ASP A 39 -2.33 6.93 -28.61
CA ASP A 39 -3.77 7.14 -28.77
C ASP A 39 -4.43 7.59 -27.45
N ARG A 40 -3.91 8.68 -26.88
CA ARG A 40 -4.43 9.26 -25.63
C ARG A 40 -5.18 10.54 -25.91
N GLU A 41 -6.47 10.51 -25.62
CA GLU A 41 -7.24 11.73 -25.45
C GLU A 41 -7.40 12.03 -23.95
N ARG A 42 -7.13 13.28 -23.56
CA ARG A 42 -7.39 13.78 -22.21
C ARG A 42 -8.49 14.82 -22.29
N ARG A 43 -9.56 14.61 -21.53
CA ARG A 43 -10.64 15.59 -21.38
C ARG A 43 -10.74 15.97 -19.91
N VAL A 44 -10.69 17.26 -19.63
CA VAL A 44 -10.96 17.78 -18.29
C VAL A 44 -12.37 18.36 -18.30
N GLY A 45 -13.20 17.88 -17.40
CA GLY A 45 -14.59 18.31 -17.27
C GLY A 45 -14.94 18.63 -15.82
N ARG A 46 -16.01 19.40 -15.64
CA ARG A 46 -16.63 19.61 -14.34
C ARG A 46 -18.02 18.98 -14.35
N THR A 47 -18.30 18.14 -13.38
CA THR A 47 -19.63 17.52 -13.23
C THR A 47 -20.62 18.54 -12.66
N ARG A 48 -21.93 18.23 -12.75
CA ARG A 48 -22.99 19.12 -12.23
C ARG A 48 -22.92 19.35 -10.72
N ASP A 49 -22.36 18.41 -9.98
CA ASP A 49 -22.13 18.50 -8.54
C ASP A 49 -20.76 19.13 -8.19
N GLY A 50 -20.08 19.74 -9.17
CA GLY A 50 -18.89 20.57 -8.97
C GLY A 50 -17.56 19.82 -8.95
N ARG A 51 -17.57 18.48 -9.10
CA ARG A 51 -16.36 17.66 -9.13
C ARG A 51 -15.55 17.95 -10.39
N THR A 52 -14.23 17.93 -10.24
CA THR A 52 -13.32 17.99 -11.39
C THR A 52 -13.02 16.57 -11.80
N THR A 53 -13.21 16.28 -13.09
CA THR A 53 -12.98 14.96 -13.65
C THR A 53 -11.94 15.04 -14.75
N LEU A 54 -10.96 14.14 -14.71
CA LEU A 54 -10.06 13.86 -15.81
C LEU A 54 -10.56 12.59 -16.48
N THR A 55 -10.98 12.67 -17.73
CA THR A 55 -11.30 11.50 -18.53
C THR A 55 -10.10 11.18 -19.42
N LEU A 56 -9.64 9.93 -19.34
CA LEU A 56 -8.65 9.38 -20.25
C LEU A 56 -9.31 8.37 -21.18
N ILE A 57 -9.02 8.52 -22.46
CA ILE A 57 -9.40 7.54 -23.48
C ILE A 57 -8.12 6.88 -23.96
N VAL A 58 -8.00 5.56 -23.77
CA VAL A 58 -6.86 4.75 -24.22
C VAL A 58 -7.40 3.55 -24.98
N ALA A 59 -6.96 3.38 -26.24
CA ALA A 59 -7.46 2.31 -27.12
C ALA A 59 -9.00 2.23 -27.18
N GLY A 60 -9.67 3.39 -27.16
CA GLY A 60 -11.14 3.50 -27.17
C GLY A 60 -11.83 3.18 -25.84
N ARG A 61 -11.09 2.85 -24.78
CA ARG A 61 -11.63 2.69 -23.42
C ARG A 61 -11.58 4.02 -22.69
N GLU A 62 -12.75 4.50 -22.27
CA GLU A 62 -12.90 5.70 -21.48
C GLU A 62 -12.82 5.36 -19.98
N THR A 63 -11.97 6.07 -19.24
CA THR A 63 -11.88 6.00 -17.78
C THR A 63 -11.90 7.40 -17.19
N ALA A 64 -12.85 7.64 -16.30
CA ALA A 64 -12.95 8.90 -15.58
C ALA A 64 -12.24 8.80 -14.23
N PHE A 65 -11.46 9.83 -13.91
CA PHE A 65 -10.80 10.02 -12.62
C PHE A 65 -11.44 11.21 -11.93
N ASP A 66 -11.84 11.06 -10.67
CA ASP A 66 -12.23 12.16 -9.81
C ASP A 66 -10.96 12.84 -9.30
N THR A 67 -10.68 14.02 -9.82
CA THR A 67 -9.52 14.83 -9.47
C THR A 67 -9.96 15.99 -8.56
N THR A 68 -11.10 15.90 -7.87
CA THR A 68 -11.60 16.99 -7.02
C THR A 68 -10.69 17.22 -5.82
N SER A 69 -10.17 16.15 -5.23
CA SER A 69 -9.11 16.23 -4.22
C SER A 69 -7.81 16.74 -4.83
N TYR A 70 -7.44 16.31 -6.03
CA TYR A 70 -6.28 16.85 -6.77
C TYR A 70 -6.38 18.38 -7.05
N ALA A 71 -7.52 18.86 -7.56
CA ALA A 71 -7.76 20.26 -7.92
C ALA A 71 -8.11 21.16 -6.72
N GLY A 72 -8.64 20.57 -5.64
CA GLY A 72 -9.03 21.23 -4.41
C GLY A 72 -8.09 20.99 -3.23
N SER A 73 -7.01 20.21 -3.40
CA SER A 73 -6.10 19.92 -2.30
C SER A 73 -5.34 21.19 -1.94
N VAL A 74 -5.76 21.72 -0.80
CA VAL A 74 -5.01 22.62 0.04
C VAL A 74 -3.56 22.12 0.25
N ALA A 75 -3.29 20.82 0.12
CA ALA A 75 -1.94 20.22 0.12
C ALA A 75 -1.04 20.70 -1.04
N LEU A 76 -1.55 20.74 -2.28
CA LEU A 76 -0.81 21.24 -3.45
C LEU A 76 -0.54 22.75 -3.36
N LEU A 77 -1.47 23.51 -2.78
CA LEU A 77 -1.32 24.94 -2.50
C LEU A 77 -0.42 25.24 -1.28
N ARG A 78 -0.22 24.26 -0.39
CA ARG A 78 0.67 24.35 0.79
C ARG A 78 2.08 23.78 0.55
N GLY A 79 2.34 23.23 -0.64
CA GLY A 79 3.60 22.54 -0.93
C GLY A 79 3.77 21.23 -0.15
N GLU A 80 2.67 20.63 0.31
CA GLU A 80 2.68 19.35 1.01
C GLU A 80 3.02 18.24 -0.01
N THR A 81 4.14 17.59 0.27
CA THR A 81 4.83 16.54 -0.50
C THR A 81 3.92 15.40 -0.96
N ASP A 82 4.25 14.84 -2.13
CA ASP A 82 3.77 13.56 -2.64
C ASP A 82 3.62 12.53 -1.50
N THR A 83 2.37 12.27 -1.12
CA THR A 83 2.03 11.40 0.02
C THR A 83 2.46 9.96 -0.22
N THR A 84 2.70 9.55 -1.47
CA THR A 84 3.21 8.21 -1.78
C THR A 84 4.61 7.98 -1.18
N ALA A 85 5.41 9.04 -1.04
CA ALA A 85 6.74 8.97 -0.44
C ALA A 85 6.71 8.72 1.08
N THR A 86 5.59 9.01 1.76
CA THR A 86 5.42 8.79 3.20
C THR A 86 5.66 7.32 3.57
N MET A 87 5.15 6.39 2.76
CA MET A 87 5.33 4.95 2.98
C MET A 87 6.79 4.52 2.91
N ASP A 88 7.54 5.08 1.97
CA ASP A 88 8.98 4.81 1.84
C ASP A 88 9.77 5.37 3.02
N VAL A 89 9.41 6.58 3.49
CA VAL A 89 10.01 7.18 4.70
C VAL A 89 9.77 6.29 5.90
N VAL A 90 8.52 5.87 6.12
CA VAL A 90 8.12 4.97 7.21
C VAL A 90 8.87 3.65 7.17
N ALA A 91 8.92 2.98 6.00
CA ALA A 91 9.61 1.71 5.85
C ALA A 91 11.12 1.83 6.12
N ARG A 92 11.77 2.85 5.55
CA ARG A 92 13.20 3.13 5.80
C ARG A 92 13.46 3.43 7.27
N ARG A 93 12.59 4.22 7.91
CA ARG A 93 12.77 4.63 9.30
C ARG A 93 12.56 3.48 10.27
N ALA A 94 11.55 2.64 10.06
CA ALA A 94 11.34 1.40 10.81
C ALA A 94 12.54 0.45 10.68
N GLN A 95 13.07 0.29 9.48
CA GLN A 95 14.23 -0.56 9.21
C GLN A 95 15.48 -0.06 9.94
N ALA A 96 15.80 1.24 9.81
CA ALA A 96 16.95 1.84 10.47
C ALA A 96 16.83 1.76 12.00
N PHE A 97 15.66 2.10 12.54
CA PHE A 97 15.41 2.04 13.97
C PHE A 97 15.53 0.61 14.52
N SER A 98 15.10 -0.40 13.75
CA SER A 98 15.31 -1.80 14.11
C SER A 98 16.78 -2.19 14.17
N ALA A 99 17.58 -1.73 13.21
CA ALA A 99 19.01 -2.01 13.17
C ALA A 99 19.77 -1.36 14.34
N GLU A 100 19.34 -0.17 14.77
CA GLU A 100 19.94 0.58 15.88
C GLU A 100 19.58 0.00 17.27
N ASN A 101 18.52 -0.79 17.37
CA ASN A 101 17.98 -1.27 18.64
C ASN A 101 17.97 -2.80 18.70
N PRO A 102 19.06 -3.48 19.11
CA PRO A 102 19.15 -4.94 19.09
C PRO A 102 18.11 -5.64 20.00
N PRO A 103 17.77 -6.93 19.72
CA PRO A 103 18.34 -7.77 18.67
C PRO A 103 17.76 -7.45 17.29
N HIS A 104 18.62 -7.04 16.35
CA HIS A 104 18.27 -6.92 14.94
C HIS A 104 18.61 -8.23 14.24
N HIS A 105 17.70 -8.71 13.40
CA HIS A 105 17.93 -9.94 12.65
C HIS A 105 18.34 -9.59 11.22
N PRO A 106 19.50 -10.09 10.73
CA PRO A 106 19.89 -9.91 9.34
C PRO A 106 18.78 -10.37 8.40
N GLY A 107 18.47 -9.54 7.41
CA GLY A 107 17.38 -9.82 6.47
C GLY A 107 15.99 -9.36 6.94
N SER A 108 15.86 -8.75 8.13
CA SER A 108 14.64 -8.03 8.50
C SER A 108 14.27 -7.03 7.40
N VAL A 109 12.99 -6.97 7.03
CA VAL A 109 12.45 -6.05 6.05
C VAL A 109 11.18 -5.43 6.59
N ALA A 110 11.08 -4.10 6.60
CA ALA A 110 9.85 -3.40 6.95
C ALA A 110 8.73 -3.75 5.95
N ARG A 111 7.56 -4.11 6.46
CA ARG A 111 6.35 -4.35 5.66
C ARG A 111 5.27 -3.32 5.97
N PHE A 112 4.06 -3.54 5.48
CA PHE A 112 3.03 -2.53 5.49
C PHE A 112 2.64 -2.17 6.93
N PRO A 113 2.70 -0.88 7.32
CA PRO A 113 2.29 -0.43 8.64
C PRO A 113 0.80 -0.65 8.85
N VAL A 114 0.42 -0.88 10.10
CA VAL A 114 -0.98 -0.89 10.56
C VAL A 114 -1.17 0.14 11.67
N PRO A 115 -2.37 0.71 11.86
CA PRO A 115 -2.64 1.58 13.00
C PRO A 115 -2.39 0.84 14.32
N SER A 116 -1.70 1.47 15.27
CA SER A 116 -1.54 0.88 16.61
C SER A 116 -2.84 1.03 17.41
N GLU A 117 -3.31 -0.04 18.05
CA GLU A 117 -4.41 0.01 19.01
C GLU A 117 -3.97 0.60 20.37
N ARG A 118 -2.66 0.55 20.65
CA ARG A 118 -2.09 0.86 21.98
C ARG A 118 -1.60 2.29 22.08
N TYR A 119 -1.18 2.88 20.95
CA TYR A 119 -0.56 4.19 20.91
C TYR A 119 -1.29 5.10 19.92
N SER A 120 -1.88 6.17 20.44
CA SER A 120 -2.60 7.15 19.64
C SER A 120 -1.68 7.74 18.55
N ARG A 121 -2.26 7.98 17.36
CA ARG A 121 -1.55 8.58 16.20
C ARG A 121 -0.22 7.89 15.85
N SER A 122 -0.16 6.58 16.07
CA SER A 122 1.04 5.78 15.81
C SER A 122 0.70 4.58 14.95
N ILE A 123 1.71 4.11 14.22
CA ILE A 123 1.65 2.93 13.39
C ILE A 123 2.63 1.86 13.88
N GLU A 124 2.25 0.62 13.68
CA GLU A 124 3.06 -0.57 13.93
C GLU A 124 3.55 -1.15 12.61
N VAL A 125 4.86 -1.22 12.45
CA VAL A 125 5.54 -1.70 11.25
C VAL A 125 6.11 -3.09 11.54
N PRO A 126 5.52 -4.18 11.02
CA PRO A 126 6.08 -5.51 11.19
C PRO A 126 7.40 -5.64 10.41
N LEU A 127 8.35 -6.36 11.01
CA LEU A 127 9.70 -6.57 10.48
C LEU A 127 10.00 -8.06 10.22
N PRO A 128 9.30 -8.73 9.28
CA PRO A 128 9.62 -10.10 8.88
C PRO A 128 11.04 -10.25 8.35
N VAL A 129 11.54 -11.47 8.33
CA VAL A 129 12.89 -11.78 7.88
C VAL A 129 12.85 -12.41 6.50
N VAL A 130 13.62 -11.87 5.57
CA VAL A 130 13.93 -12.53 4.30
C VAL A 130 15.19 -13.35 4.48
N ALA A 131 15.08 -14.66 4.33
CA ALA A 131 16.20 -15.58 4.44
C ALA A 131 16.17 -16.62 3.31
N ILE A 132 17.30 -17.32 3.13
CA ILE A 132 17.41 -18.46 2.21
C ILE A 132 17.36 -19.73 3.04
N ASP A 133 16.45 -20.64 2.70
CA ASP A 133 16.33 -21.96 3.29
C ASP A 133 16.28 -23.01 2.17
N ARG A 134 17.16 -24.01 2.26
CA ARG A 134 17.31 -25.09 1.25
C ARG A 134 17.39 -24.56 -0.19
N GLY A 135 18.14 -23.47 -0.39
CA GLY A 135 18.36 -22.85 -1.70
C GLY A 135 17.19 -22.01 -2.23
N LYS A 136 16.12 -21.79 -1.44
CA LYS A 136 14.98 -20.94 -1.81
C LYS A 136 14.85 -19.76 -0.86
N ARG A 137 14.67 -18.57 -1.43
CA ARG A 137 14.39 -17.36 -0.67
C ARG A 137 12.94 -17.39 -0.15
N GLY A 138 12.76 -17.07 1.12
CA GLY A 138 11.46 -17.06 1.77
C GLY A 138 11.29 -15.87 2.70
N LEU A 139 10.03 -15.50 2.93
CA LEU A 139 9.64 -14.55 3.97
C LEU A 139 9.24 -15.33 5.22
N TYR A 140 9.79 -14.94 6.37
CA TYR A 140 9.55 -15.55 7.67
C TYR A 140 8.81 -14.56 8.57
N ALA A 141 8.00 -15.07 9.48
CA ALA A 141 7.15 -14.27 10.35
C ALA A 141 7.97 -13.19 11.09
N PRO A 142 7.40 -11.99 11.30
CA PRO A 142 8.07 -10.93 12.03
C PRO A 142 8.45 -11.40 13.44
N PRO A 143 9.74 -11.36 13.82
CA PRO A 143 10.12 -11.44 15.23
C PRO A 143 9.85 -10.11 15.95
N ARG A 144 9.78 -9.00 15.20
CA ARG A 144 9.73 -7.65 15.75
C ARG A 144 8.72 -6.75 15.05
N VAL A 145 8.34 -5.70 15.78
CA VAL A 145 7.49 -4.61 15.31
C VAL A 145 8.11 -3.28 15.74
N ALA A 146 8.26 -2.35 14.80
CA ALA A 146 8.66 -0.97 15.09
C ALA A 146 7.40 -0.10 15.25
N LEU A 147 7.37 0.72 16.29
CA LEU A 147 6.33 1.69 16.55
C LEU A 147 6.83 3.07 16.14
N LEU A 148 6.13 3.72 15.21
CA LEU A 148 6.45 5.05 14.72
C LEU A 148 5.24 6.00 14.87
N SER A 149 5.50 7.28 15.10
CA SER A 149 4.47 8.31 15.00
C SER A 149 3.98 8.47 13.55
N TRP A 150 2.75 8.92 13.38
CA TRP A 150 2.17 9.16 12.06
C TRP A 150 1.71 10.61 11.88
N PRO A 151 1.96 11.24 10.71
CA PRO A 151 2.73 10.74 9.55
C PRO A 151 4.23 11.00 9.64
N ALA A 152 4.72 11.60 10.74
CA ALA A 152 6.11 12.07 10.87
C ALA A 152 7.16 10.94 10.90
N ALA A 153 6.74 9.69 11.11
CA ALA A 153 7.61 8.52 11.20
C ALA A 153 8.67 8.61 12.33
N GLU A 154 8.41 9.37 13.39
CA GLU A 154 9.35 9.46 14.51
C GLU A 154 9.31 8.15 15.30
N PRO A 155 10.47 7.51 15.56
CA PRO A 155 10.49 6.27 16.33
C PRO A 155 10.03 6.48 17.77
N ALA A 156 9.04 5.68 18.19
CA ALA A 156 8.52 5.70 19.55
C ALA A 156 8.91 4.45 20.35
N GLY A 157 9.14 3.32 19.67
CA GLY A 157 9.51 2.10 20.35
C GLY A 157 9.69 0.92 19.40
N ILE A 158 10.29 -0.15 19.92
CA ILE A 158 10.44 -1.39 19.17
C ILE A 158 10.21 -2.56 20.11
N GLY A 159 9.41 -3.52 19.67
CA GLY A 159 8.97 -4.63 20.49
C GLY A 159 9.08 -5.96 19.78
N GLU A 160 8.83 -7.03 20.54
CA GLU A 160 8.56 -8.35 19.98
C GLU A 160 7.21 -8.32 19.27
N PHE A 161 7.14 -9.03 18.15
CA PHE A 161 5.88 -9.18 17.45
C PHE A 161 4.92 -10.07 18.27
N PRO A 162 3.61 -9.78 18.34
CA PRO A 162 2.66 -10.61 19.06
C PRO A 162 2.72 -12.09 18.64
N GLY A 163 2.96 -12.99 19.61
CA GLY A 163 3.08 -14.43 19.37
C GLY A 163 4.44 -14.90 18.87
N PHE A 164 5.45 -14.02 18.77
CA PHE A 164 6.82 -14.44 18.54
C PHE A 164 7.34 -15.28 19.72
N ALA A 165 7.98 -16.40 19.41
CA ALA A 165 8.59 -17.29 20.38
C ALA A 165 10.10 -17.40 20.11
N PRO A 166 10.96 -16.70 20.87
CA PRO A 166 12.41 -16.68 20.63
C PRO A 166 13.07 -18.08 20.62
N GLY A 167 12.55 -19.01 21.42
CA GLY A 167 13.05 -20.39 21.48
C GLY A 167 12.71 -21.26 20.26
N ALA A 168 11.82 -20.80 19.36
CA ALA A 168 11.38 -21.53 18.18
C ALA A 168 12.03 -20.98 16.88
N TRP A 169 13.31 -20.60 16.94
CA TRP A 169 14.02 -20.03 15.80
C TRP A 169 14.36 -21.09 14.73
N PRO A 170 14.21 -20.81 13.42
CA PRO A 170 13.75 -19.55 12.82
C PRO A 170 12.22 -19.36 12.95
N PRO A 171 11.71 -18.11 12.89
CA PRO A 171 10.26 -17.84 12.89
C PRO A 171 9.55 -18.66 11.80
N PRO A 172 8.22 -18.90 11.89
CA PRO A 172 7.51 -19.65 10.86
C PRO A 172 7.63 -19.05 9.46
N ARG A 173 7.81 -19.91 8.44
CA ARG A 173 7.85 -19.47 7.03
C ARG A 173 6.46 -19.06 6.54
N LEU A 174 6.36 -17.83 6.05
CA LEU A 174 5.13 -17.24 5.49
C LEU A 174 4.93 -17.55 4.00
N GLY A 175 6.03 -17.75 3.25
CA GLY A 175 5.95 -18.11 1.84
C GLY A 175 7.27 -17.87 1.10
N ASP A 176 7.23 -18.06 -0.23
CA ASP A 176 8.32 -17.69 -1.12
C ASP A 176 8.47 -16.16 -1.15
N TRP A 177 9.71 -15.68 -1.34
CA TRP A 177 9.99 -14.25 -1.49
C TRP A 177 10.92 -13.99 -2.69
N PRO A 178 10.51 -13.16 -3.67
CA PRO A 178 9.23 -12.45 -3.75
C PRO A 178 8.01 -13.39 -3.89
N PRO A 179 6.79 -12.93 -3.60
CA PRO A 179 5.56 -13.71 -3.81
C PRO A 179 5.43 -14.17 -5.26
N ALA A 180 4.93 -15.40 -5.47
CA ALA A 180 4.75 -15.96 -6.82
C ALA A 180 3.81 -15.13 -7.70
N SER A 181 2.87 -14.39 -7.09
CA SER A 181 2.00 -13.42 -7.75
C SER A 181 2.77 -12.33 -8.51
N LEU A 182 4.01 -12.04 -8.13
CA LEU A 182 4.88 -11.09 -8.82
C LEU A 182 5.62 -11.68 -10.02
N GLY A 183 5.59 -13.01 -10.22
CA GLY A 183 6.37 -13.68 -11.26
C GLY A 183 5.97 -13.29 -12.69
N SER A 184 4.73 -12.87 -12.91
CA SER A 184 4.21 -12.40 -14.20
C SER A 184 4.16 -10.88 -14.33
N VAL A 185 4.61 -10.14 -13.31
CA VAL A 185 4.49 -8.69 -13.24
C VAL A 185 5.68 -8.02 -13.90
N SER A 186 5.41 -7.11 -14.84
CA SER A 186 6.48 -6.30 -15.43
C SER A 186 7.07 -5.35 -14.37
N PRO A 187 8.35 -4.94 -14.48
CA PRO A 187 8.95 -3.98 -13.54
C PRO A 187 8.15 -2.68 -13.44
N ARG A 188 7.63 -2.20 -14.58
CA ARG A 188 6.76 -1.02 -14.65
C ARG A 188 5.43 -1.24 -13.91
N GLY A 189 4.79 -2.39 -14.13
CA GLY A 189 3.57 -2.76 -13.42
C GLY A 189 3.79 -2.92 -11.91
N LEU A 190 4.95 -3.43 -11.48
CA LEU A 190 5.31 -3.49 -10.06
C LEU A 190 5.47 -2.09 -9.46
N GLN A 191 6.17 -1.19 -10.14
CA GLN A 191 6.34 0.19 -9.70
C GLN A 191 4.98 0.89 -9.56
N ALA A 192 4.10 0.71 -10.55
CA ALA A 192 2.75 1.24 -10.54
C ALA A 192 1.89 0.65 -9.40
N ALA A 193 2.00 -0.66 -9.16
CA ALA A 193 1.32 -1.34 -8.06
C ALA A 193 1.76 -0.79 -6.70
N VAL A 194 3.07 -0.59 -6.51
CA VAL A 194 3.62 0.00 -5.28
C VAL A 194 3.14 1.44 -5.11
N ALA A 195 3.20 2.27 -6.16
CA ALA A 195 2.76 3.66 -6.11
C ALA A 195 1.27 3.78 -5.74
N ARG A 196 0.40 3.02 -6.42
CA ARG A 196 -1.04 3.02 -6.11
C ARG A 196 -1.33 2.45 -4.72
N PHE A 197 -0.65 1.38 -4.33
CA PHE A 197 -0.81 0.83 -2.98
C PHE A 197 -0.44 1.88 -1.92
N SER A 198 0.71 2.54 -2.06
CA SER A 198 1.16 3.57 -1.13
C SER A 198 0.16 4.73 -1.02
N ALA A 199 -0.37 5.23 -2.14
CA ALA A 199 -1.39 6.29 -2.14
C ALA A 199 -2.65 5.88 -1.36
N CYS A 200 -3.22 4.72 -1.68
CA CYS A 200 -4.40 4.20 -0.97
C CYS A 200 -4.10 3.98 0.52
N TRP A 201 -2.96 3.38 0.83
CA TRP A 201 -2.61 2.98 2.19
C TRP A 201 -2.40 4.19 3.10
N VAL A 202 -1.77 5.26 2.60
CA VAL A 202 -1.61 6.52 3.36
C VAL A 202 -2.97 7.12 3.71
N ARG A 203 -3.88 7.24 2.75
CA ARG A 203 -5.23 7.76 3.00
C ARG A 203 -6.00 6.90 4.00
N ILE A 204 -5.87 5.58 3.90
CA ILE A 204 -6.48 4.64 4.85
C ILE A 204 -5.91 4.84 6.26
N LEU A 205 -4.60 4.98 6.42
CA LEU A 205 -3.96 5.19 7.71
C LEU A 205 -4.33 6.55 8.32
N ASP A 206 -4.35 7.62 7.51
CA ASP A 206 -4.80 8.95 7.93
C ASP A 206 -6.23 8.92 8.45
N ALA A 207 -7.12 8.24 7.72
CA ALA A 207 -8.51 8.06 8.11
C ALA A 207 -8.63 7.23 9.40
N ALA A 208 -7.93 6.10 9.48
CA ALA A 208 -7.92 5.22 10.66
C ALA A 208 -7.48 5.97 11.92
N LEU A 209 -6.34 6.64 11.86
CA LEU A 209 -5.74 7.33 13.00
C LEU A 209 -6.45 8.65 13.35
N SER A 210 -7.30 9.15 12.46
CA SER A 210 -8.21 10.27 12.73
C SER A 210 -9.60 9.82 13.20
N GLY A 211 -9.89 8.52 13.26
CA GLY A 211 -11.24 8.02 13.58
C GLY A 211 -12.28 8.33 12.51
N ARG A 212 -11.88 8.37 11.23
CA ARG A 212 -12.70 8.76 10.08
C ARG A 212 -12.68 7.71 8.96
N LEU A 213 -12.65 6.42 9.32
CA LEU A 213 -12.62 5.33 8.33
C LEU A 213 -13.81 5.34 7.37
N ASP A 214 -14.97 5.85 7.80
CA ASP A 214 -16.16 6.01 6.97
C ASP A 214 -15.96 7.01 5.80
N ASN A 215 -14.89 7.82 5.86
CA ASN A 215 -14.54 8.75 4.79
C ASN A 215 -13.59 8.13 3.75
N VAL A 216 -13.10 6.90 3.96
CA VAL A 216 -12.25 6.21 2.98
C VAL A 216 -13.11 5.81 1.79
N SER A 217 -12.65 6.15 0.58
CA SER A 217 -13.33 5.70 -0.62
C SER A 217 -13.34 4.17 -0.73
N PRO A 218 -14.46 3.54 -1.12
CA PRO A 218 -14.50 2.11 -1.43
C PRO A 218 -13.39 1.70 -2.42
N TRP A 219 -13.05 2.58 -3.38
CA TRP A 219 -11.96 2.38 -4.33
C TRP A 219 -10.59 2.20 -3.67
N ASP A 220 -10.25 3.04 -2.70
CA ASP A 220 -8.96 2.97 -2.01
C ASP A 220 -8.84 1.69 -1.20
N ARG A 221 -9.91 1.36 -0.48
CA ARG A 221 -9.97 0.15 0.33
C ARG A 221 -9.83 -1.11 -0.52
N GLU A 222 -10.57 -1.20 -1.61
CA GLU A 222 -10.54 -2.38 -2.46
C GLU A 222 -9.21 -2.54 -3.20
N HIS A 223 -8.67 -1.44 -3.75
CA HIS A 223 -7.35 -1.44 -4.38
C HIS A 223 -6.25 -1.78 -3.37
N ALA A 224 -6.26 -1.17 -2.18
CA ALA A 224 -5.30 -1.49 -1.12
C ALA A 224 -5.33 -2.97 -0.77
N ARG A 225 -6.52 -3.57 -0.63
CA ARG A 225 -6.69 -4.99 -0.33
C ARG A 225 -6.13 -5.87 -1.44
N ALA A 226 -6.48 -5.58 -2.70
CA ALA A 226 -6.00 -6.35 -3.86
C ALA A 226 -4.48 -6.22 -4.02
N LEU A 227 -3.94 -5.01 -3.92
CA LEU A 227 -2.51 -4.75 -4.03
C LEU A 227 -1.72 -5.32 -2.85
N ARG A 228 -2.28 -5.35 -1.63
CA ARG A 228 -1.70 -6.07 -0.48
C ARG A 228 -1.53 -7.55 -0.80
N GLN A 229 -2.54 -8.19 -1.39
CA GLN A 229 -2.47 -9.61 -1.78
C GLN A 229 -1.46 -9.87 -2.91
N LEU A 230 -1.26 -8.89 -3.80
CA LEU A 230 -0.26 -8.95 -4.85
C LEU A 230 1.17 -8.84 -4.28
N LEU A 231 1.39 -7.87 -3.39
CA LEU A 231 2.71 -7.43 -2.93
C LEU A 231 3.24 -8.22 -1.72
N ASP A 232 2.41 -9.01 -1.04
CA ASP A 232 2.78 -9.86 0.09
C ASP A 232 2.39 -11.33 -0.09
N PRO A 233 3.11 -12.28 0.54
CA PRO A 233 2.64 -13.66 0.64
C PRO A 233 1.31 -13.72 1.40
N PRO A 234 0.35 -14.59 1.01
CA PRO A 234 -0.96 -14.67 1.65
C PRO A 234 -0.94 -14.83 3.17
N ARG A 235 0.04 -15.57 3.71
CA ARG A 235 0.17 -15.79 5.17
C ARG A 235 0.56 -14.52 5.94
N MET A 236 1.06 -13.48 5.27
CA MET A 236 1.36 -12.20 5.93
C MET A 236 0.07 -11.49 6.40
N ALA A 237 -1.08 -11.76 5.77
CA ALA A 237 -2.37 -11.24 6.22
C ALA A 237 -2.69 -11.62 7.68
N ALA A 238 -2.33 -12.82 8.11
CA ALA A 238 -2.53 -13.26 9.50
C ALA A 238 -1.66 -12.46 10.49
N ALA A 239 -0.46 -12.06 10.09
CA ALA A 239 0.38 -11.21 10.90
C ALA A 239 -0.22 -9.80 11.03
N TYR A 240 -0.71 -9.19 9.94
CA TYR A 240 -1.39 -7.90 10.00
C TYR A 240 -2.60 -7.92 10.95
N ARG A 241 -3.44 -8.97 10.87
CA ARG A 241 -4.55 -9.18 11.80
C ARG A 241 -4.09 -9.30 13.25
N GLY A 242 -2.97 -9.98 13.49
CA GLY A 242 -2.42 -10.14 14.84
C GLY A 242 -1.97 -8.83 15.50
N LEU A 243 -1.67 -7.80 14.71
CA LEU A 243 -1.33 -6.46 15.22
C LEU A 243 -2.58 -5.61 15.52
N ASN A 244 -3.55 -5.61 14.61
CA ASN A 244 -4.79 -4.86 14.77
C ASN A 244 -5.97 -5.62 14.13
N PRO A 245 -6.69 -6.45 14.91
CA PRO A 245 -7.81 -7.25 14.39
C PRO A 245 -8.96 -6.38 13.88
N GLY A 246 -9.31 -5.31 14.60
CA GLY A 246 -10.42 -4.43 14.23
C GLY A 246 -10.19 -3.72 12.90
N PHE A 247 -8.95 -3.29 12.64
CA PHE A 247 -8.57 -2.69 11.36
C PHE A 247 -8.56 -3.71 10.22
N ASP A 248 -8.10 -4.95 10.45
CA ASP A 248 -8.16 -6.01 9.41
C ASP A 248 -9.59 -6.45 9.11
N ASP A 249 -10.46 -6.51 10.13
CA ASP A 249 -11.90 -6.79 9.97
C ASP A 249 -12.59 -5.67 9.19
N TRP A 250 -12.31 -4.40 9.52
CA TRP A 250 -12.76 -3.27 8.72
C TRP A 250 -12.24 -3.36 7.30
N LEU A 251 -10.96 -3.62 7.07
CA LEU A 251 -10.40 -3.70 5.72
C LEU A 251 -11.04 -4.84 4.90
N SER A 252 -11.43 -5.92 5.57
CA SER A 252 -11.96 -7.14 4.97
C SER A 252 -13.48 -7.16 4.80
N SER A 253 -14.23 -6.30 5.49
CA SER A 253 -15.69 -6.28 5.32
C SER A 253 -16.06 -5.87 3.88
N GLY A 254 -17.28 -6.15 3.43
CA GLY A 254 -17.76 -5.75 2.09
C GLY A 254 -18.64 -4.50 2.10
N GLN A 255 -18.62 -3.76 3.21
CA GLN A 255 -19.46 -2.57 3.44
C GLN A 255 -18.73 -1.30 3.07
#